data_AF-A0A354EMK0-F1
#
_entry.id   AF-A0A354EMK0-F1
#
_cell.length_a   1.000
_cell.length_b   1.000
_cell.length_c   1.000
_cell.angle_alpha   90.00
_cell.angle_beta   90.00
_cell.angle_gamma   90.00
#
_symmetry.space_group_name_H-M   'P 1'
#
loop_
_entity.id
_entity.type
_entity.pdbx_description
1 polymer ?
#
loop_
_entity_poly.entity_id
_entity_poly.type
_entity_poly.pdbx_seq_one_letter_code
_entity_poly.pdbx_strand_id
1 'polypeptide(L)'
;MYRYDEFDHALVRERVEEFSDQVARRASGALTEDEFKPLRLMNGVYLQLHAYMLRVAIPYGTFSSRQMRRLAHIARTYDKGYGHFTTRCNIQYNWPALTDLPAILSDLAEVEMHAIQTSGNCIRNTTTDVFAGVADDEIEDPRPWCEIIRQWSTIHPEFSFLPRKFKIAVIGAEKDRAAIRTHDVGLQIVKGEDGGTAFRVFVGGGQGRLPHIGQEIAAAVPAAHLLAYLTAILRAWNLLGRRDNIHKARIKILVASLGIDVFREEVDRHYATLRHEDLRVPEDEVARIQAYFAAPPFADLPKVSAPYDRALLADPDFARFA
;
A
#
# COMPACT_ATOMS: atom_id res chain seq x y z
N MET A 1 0.71 -11.89 -10.67
CA MET A 1 -0.25 -11.00 -10.03
C MET A 1 -1.22 -11.84 -9.21
N TYR A 2 -1.48 -11.43 -7.97
CA TYR A 2 -2.44 -12.08 -7.09
C TYR A 2 -3.83 -12.12 -7.73
N ARG A 3 -4.53 -13.24 -7.58
CA ARG A 3 -5.92 -13.42 -8.04
C ARG A 3 -6.79 -13.64 -6.82
N TYR A 4 -7.98 -13.09 -6.83
CA TYR A 4 -8.87 -13.18 -5.69
C TYR A 4 -9.46 -14.58 -5.61
N ASP A 5 -9.44 -15.13 -4.41
CA ASP A 5 -10.22 -16.34 -4.10
C ASP A 5 -11.66 -15.97 -3.75
N GLU A 6 -12.47 -16.99 -3.42
CA GLU A 6 -13.88 -16.80 -3.06
C GLU A 6 -14.06 -15.86 -1.86
N PHE A 7 -13.15 -15.91 -0.89
CA PHE A 7 -13.19 -15.07 0.30
C PHE A 7 -12.89 -13.61 -0.05
N ASP A 8 -11.84 -13.36 -0.85
CA ASP A 8 -11.51 -12.02 -1.34
C ASP A 8 -12.69 -11.41 -2.13
N HIS A 9 -13.33 -12.19 -3.01
CA HIS A 9 -14.50 -11.75 -3.78
C HIS A 9 -15.70 -11.42 -2.88
N ALA A 10 -16.02 -12.30 -1.93
CA ALA A 10 -17.11 -12.10 -0.98
C ALA A 10 -16.87 -10.83 -0.14
N LEU A 11 -15.67 -10.68 0.42
CA LEU A 11 -15.29 -9.51 1.22
C LEU A 11 -15.48 -8.20 0.45
N VAL A 12 -15.02 -8.13 -0.80
CA VAL A 12 -15.18 -6.92 -1.61
C VAL A 12 -16.66 -6.66 -1.90
N ARG A 13 -17.44 -7.68 -2.25
CA ARG A 13 -18.89 -7.54 -2.50
C ARG A 13 -19.65 -7.04 -1.28
N GLU A 14 -19.45 -7.65 -0.11
CA GLU A 14 -20.06 -7.23 1.15
C GLU A 14 -19.70 -5.77 1.48
N ARG A 15 -18.45 -5.36 1.24
CA ARG A 15 -18.03 -3.96 1.43
C ARG A 15 -18.71 -3.00 0.45
N VAL A 16 -19.00 -3.43 -0.78
CA VAL A 16 -19.80 -2.63 -1.72
C VAL A 16 -21.23 -2.48 -1.21
N GLU A 17 -21.85 -3.55 -0.73
CA GLU A 17 -23.21 -3.53 -0.19
C GLU A 17 -23.31 -2.62 1.04
N GLU A 18 -22.38 -2.76 1.98
CA GLU A 18 -22.30 -1.91 3.17
C GLU A 18 -22.17 -0.42 2.79
N PHE A 19 -21.27 -0.09 1.86
CA PHE A 19 -21.10 1.30 1.44
C PHE A 19 -22.32 1.82 0.65
N SER A 20 -23.03 0.94 -0.07
CA SER A 20 -24.26 1.29 -0.77
C SER A 20 -25.36 1.73 0.21
N ASP A 21 -25.55 1.01 1.31
CA ASP A 21 -26.45 1.42 2.40
C ASP A 21 -26.03 2.78 2.98
N GLN A 22 -24.74 2.95 3.26
CA GLN A 22 -24.21 4.19 3.83
C GLN A 22 -24.44 5.40 2.90
N VAL A 23 -24.27 5.22 1.59
CA VAL A 23 -24.58 6.23 0.57
C VAL A 23 -26.08 6.52 0.52
N ALA A 24 -26.94 5.50 0.56
CA ALA A 24 -28.40 5.67 0.55
C ALA A 24 -28.87 6.47 1.77
N ARG A 25 -28.36 6.15 2.96
CA ARG A 25 -28.66 6.88 4.21
C ARG A 25 -28.12 8.31 4.20
N ARG A 26 -26.96 8.55 3.59
CA ARG A 26 -26.44 9.90 3.39
C ARG A 26 -27.30 10.71 2.42
N ALA A 27 -27.80 10.07 1.36
CA ALA A 27 -28.65 10.71 0.36
C ALA A 27 -30.05 11.04 0.90
N SER A 28 -30.61 10.18 1.76
CA SER A 28 -31.92 10.42 2.41
C SER A 28 -31.86 11.43 3.57
N GLY A 29 -30.67 11.78 4.04
CA GLY A 29 -30.46 12.65 5.20
C GLY A 29 -30.51 11.91 6.55
N ALA A 30 -30.69 10.60 6.55
CA ALA A 30 -30.62 9.76 7.74
C ALA A 30 -29.20 9.67 8.35
N LEU A 31 -28.18 10.10 7.61
CA LEU A 31 -26.79 10.14 8.03
C LEU A 31 -26.19 11.51 7.67
N THR A 32 -25.72 12.24 8.68
CA THR A 32 -25.15 13.58 8.50
C THR A 32 -23.79 13.53 7.81
N GLU A 33 -23.27 14.65 7.28
CA GLU A 33 -21.93 14.63 6.66
C GLU A 33 -20.83 14.28 7.68
N ASP A 34 -20.95 14.69 8.94
CA ASP A 34 -19.95 14.39 9.96
C ASP A 34 -19.91 12.90 10.34
N GLU A 35 -21.08 12.26 10.40
CA GLU A 35 -21.19 10.80 10.58
C GLU A 35 -20.72 10.04 9.33
N PHE A 36 -20.97 10.59 8.13
CA PHE A 36 -20.61 9.94 6.87
C PHE A 36 -19.13 10.02 6.57
N LYS A 37 -18.49 11.12 6.96
CA LYS A 37 -17.09 11.42 6.71
C LYS A 37 -16.16 10.25 7.04
N PRO A 38 -16.16 9.64 8.24
CA PRO A 38 -15.30 8.48 8.52
C PRO A 38 -15.58 7.30 7.58
N LEU A 39 -16.85 7.02 7.27
CA LEU A 39 -17.27 5.90 6.43
C LEU A 39 -16.81 6.06 4.98
N ARG A 40 -17.06 7.23 4.36
CA ARG A 40 -16.64 7.51 2.99
C ARG A 40 -15.12 7.57 2.86
N LEU A 41 -14.42 8.06 3.88
CA LEU A 41 -12.95 8.08 3.89
C LEU A 41 -12.35 6.66 3.98
N MET A 42 -13.04 5.69 4.57
CA MET A 42 -12.57 4.29 4.53
C MET A 42 -12.78 3.64 3.15
N ASN A 43 -13.68 4.20 2.33
CA ASN A 43 -13.96 3.75 0.97
C ASN A 43 -13.28 4.63 -0.10
N GLY A 44 -12.29 5.44 0.28
CA GLY A 44 -11.49 6.21 -0.67
C GLY A 44 -12.13 7.49 -1.19
N VAL A 45 -13.23 7.94 -0.58
CA VAL A 45 -14.06 9.03 -1.07
C VAL A 45 -13.81 10.32 -0.27
N TYR A 46 -13.29 11.34 -0.95
CA TYR A 46 -13.05 12.67 -0.42
C TYR A 46 -14.07 13.66 -0.96
N LEU A 47 -14.71 14.44 -0.10
CA LEU A 47 -15.46 15.62 -0.53
C LEU A 47 -14.47 16.75 -0.84
N GLN A 48 -14.48 17.21 -2.10
CA GLN A 48 -13.83 18.44 -2.56
C GLN A 48 -14.88 19.57 -2.62
N LEU A 49 -14.48 20.78 -3.00
CA LEU A 49 -15.38 21.95 -3.00
C LEU A 49 -16.63 21.76 -3.88
N HIS A 50 -16.50 21.06 -5.01
CA HIS A 50 -17.57 20.93 -6.01
C HIS A 50 -17.98 19.49 -6.33
N ALA A 51 -17.24 18.48 -5.86
CA ALA A 51 -17.46 17.08 -6.23
C ALA A 51 -16.79 16.13 -5.22
N TYR A 52 -17.06 14.83 -5.38
CA TYR A 52 -16.31 13.80 -4.67
C TYR A 52 -15.11 13.34 -5.49
N MET A 53 -14.00 13.08 -4.83
CA MET A 53 -12.86 12.36 -5.39
C MET A 53 -12.86 10.92 -4.87
N LEU A 54 -12.85 9.95 -5.78
CA LEU A 54 -12.69 8.53 -5.49
C LEU A 54 -11.25 8.12 -5.79
N ARG A 55 -10.58 7.52 -4.79
CA ARG A 55 -9.27 6.89 -4.97
C ARG A 55 -9.41 5.37 -5.00
N VAL A 56 -9.08 4.78 -6.13
CA VAL A 56 -9.04 3.32 -6.33
C VAL A 56 -7.68 2.78 -5.87
N ALA A 57 -7.67 1.63 -5.21
CA ALA A 57 -6.46 0.93 -4.80
C ALA A 57 -5.84 0.20 -5.99
N ILE A 58 -4.53 0.36 -6.17
CA ILE A 58 -3.74 -0.46 -7.09
C ILE A 58 -2.59 -1.04 -6.26
N PRO A 59 -2.83 -2.20 -5.61
CA PRO A 59 -1.84 -2.88 -4.78
C PRO A 59 -0.48 -2.94 -5.46
N TYR A 60 0.57 -2.45 -4.76
CA TYR A 60 1.96 -2.48 -5.23
C TYR A 60 2.17 -2.02 -6.69
N GLY A 61 1.28 -1.17 -7.20
CA GLY A 61 1.34 -0.63 -8.56
C GLY A 61 1.14 -1.62 -9.70
N THR A 62 0.68 -2.85 -9.43
CA THR A 62 0.52 -3.89 -10.44
C THR A 62 -0.95 -4.10 -10.79
N PHE A 63 -1.26 -4.09 -12.08
CA PHE A 63 -2.62 -4.35 -12.59
C PHE A 63 -2.59 -4.86 -14.04
N SER A 64 -3.66 -5.52 -14.45
CA SER A 64 -3.79 -6.18 -15.75
C SER A 64 -4.42 -5.27 -16.82
N SER A 65 -4.34 -5.67 -18.08
CA SER A 65 -5.03 -4.98 -19.18
C SER A 65 -6.56 -4.99 -18.99
N ARG A 66 -7.14 -6.05 -18.39
CA ARG A 66 -8.57 -6.13 -18.02
C ARG A 66 -8.93 -5.03 -17.00
N GLN A 67 -8.12 -4.90 -15.95
CA GLN A 67 -8.29 -3.86 -14.93
C GLN A 67 -8.12 -2.47 -15.53
N MET A 68 -7.12 -2.24 -16.39
CA MET A 68 -6.94 -0.97 -17.09
C MET A 68 -8.18 -0.58 -17.94
N ARG A 69 -8.78 -1.54 -18.65
CA ARG A 69 -10.01 -1.29 -19.42
C ARG A 69 -11.18 -0.89 -18.53
N ARG A 70 -11.31 -1.49 -17.35
CA ARG A 70 -12.34 -1.10 -16.37
C ARG A 70 -12.10 0.29 -15.80
N LEU A 71 -10.85 0.62 -15.44
CA LEU A 71 -10.49 1.98 -15.04
C LEU A 71 -10.83 3.01 -16.14
N ALA A 72 -10.56 2.69 -17.39
CA ALA A 72 -10.91 3.55 -18.51
C ALA A 72 -12.43 3.66 -18.72
N HIS A 73 -13.19 2.59 -18.48
CA HIS A 73 -14.66 2.62 -18.46
C HIS A 73 -15.15 3.60 -17.38
N ILE A 74 -14.68 3.46 -16.14
CA ILE A 74 -15.07 4.33 -15.02
C ILE A 74 -14.82 5.80 -15.34
N ALA A 75 -13.65 6.11 -15.92
CA ALA A 75 -13.29 7.46 -16.33
C ALA A 75 -14.31 8.08 -17.31
N ARG A 76 -14.78 7.30 -18.30
CA ARG A 76 -15.71 7.76 -19.34
C ARG A 76 -17.16 7.80 -18.88
N THR A 77 -17.56 6.86 -18.03
CA THR A 77 -18.96 6.67 -17.60
C THR A 77 -19.33 7.58 -16.44
N TYR A 78 -18.47 7.68 -15.42
CA TYR A 78 -18.80 8.33 -14.15
C TYR A 78 -17.94 9.56 -13.82
N ASP A 79 -16.96 9.89 -14.66
CA ASP A 79 -16.08 11.04 -14.49
C ASP A 79 -16.04 11.85 -15.82
N LYS A 80 -14.95 12.54 -16.12
CA LYS A 80 -14.77 13.47 -17.26
C LYS A 80 -13.86 12.91 -18.34
N GLY A 81 -13.76 11.58 -18.45
CA GLY A 81 -12.95 10.90 -19.45
C GLY A 81 -11.48 10.73 -19.10
N TYR A 82 -11.05 11.11 -17.89
CA TYR A 82 -9.66 10.98 -17.44
C TYR A 82 -9.57 10.49 -15.97
N GLY A 83 -8.39 10.02 -15.60
CA GLY A 83 -8.03 9.69 -14.21
C GLY A 83 -6.57 10.06 -13.95
N HIS A 84 -6.21 10.22 -12.69
CA HIS A 84 -4.86 10.63 -12.29
C HIS A 84 -4.14 9.54 -11.53
N PHE A 85 -3.02 9.05 -12.08
CA PHE A 85 -2.12 8.20 -11.31
C PHE A 85 -1.44 9.02 -10.20
N THR A 86 -1.28 8.38 -9.05
CA THR A 86 -0.77 9.01 -7.84
C THR A 86 0.67 8.60 -7.60
N THR A 87 1.38 9.35 -6.78
CA THR A 87 2.73 9.00 -6.30
C THR A 87 2.77 7.77 -5.38
N ARG A 88 1.64 7.08 -5.18
CA ARG A 88 1.55 5.77 -4.48
C ARG A 88 0.91 4.71 -5.37
N CYS A 89 1.10 4.86 -6.68
CA CYS A 89 0.69 3.91 -7.72
C CYS A 89 -0.84 3.69 -7.86
N ASN A 90 -1.68 4.29 -7.01
CA ASN A 90 -3.14 4.31 -7.16
C ASN A 90 -3.59 5.23 -8.31
N ILE A 91 -4.89 5.18 -8.63
CA ILE A 91 -5.56 6.12 -9.54
C ILE A 91 -6.69 6.89 -8.83
N GLN A 92 -6.95 8.13 -9.25
CA GLN A 92 -7.99 9.01 -8.71
C GLN A 92 -8.93 9.55 -9.80
N TYR A 93 -10.21 9.58 -9.47
CA TYR A 93 -11.33 10.20 -10.20
C TYR A 93 -11.86 11.36 -9.36
N ASN A 94 -12.07 12.54 -9.93
CA ASN A 94 -12.37 13.77 -9.16
C ASN A 94 -13.81 14.28 -9.32
N TRP A 95 -14.59 13.68 -10.22
CA TRP A 95 -15.93 14.14 -10.55
C TRP A 95 -17.08 13.14 -10.36
N PRO A 96 -16.93 11.94 -9.75
CA PRO A 96 -18.09 11.07 -9.54
C PRO A 96 -19.13 11.72 -8.63
N ALA A 97 -20.40 11.56 -8.99
CA ALA A 97 -21.51 11.86 -8.11
C ALA A 97 -21.55 10.85 -6.96
N LEU A 98 -21.99 11.29 -5.77
CA LEU A 98 -22.08 10.42 -4.59
C LEU A 98 -22.93 9.17 -4.86
N THR A 99 -24.05 9.36 -5.55
CA THR A 99 -25.03 8.32 -5.88
C THR A 99 -24.49 7.28 -6.85
N ASP A 100 -23.45 7.60 -7.62
CA ASP A 100 -22.86 6.70 -8.61
C ASP A 100 -21.75 5.83 -7.99
N LEU A 101 -21.21 6.21 -6.83
CA LEU A 101 -20.10 5.50 -6.19
C LEU A 101 -20.39 4.00 -5.94
N PRO A 102 -21.59 3.59 -5.47
CA PRO A 102 -21.94 2.16 -5.38
C PRO A 102 -21.75 1.40 -6.69
N ALA A 103 -22.21 1.96 -7.81
CA ALA A 103 -22.07 1.35 -9.13
C ALA A 103 -20.60 1.26 -9.56
N ILE A 104 -19.82 2.33 -9.35
CA ILE A 104 -18.38 2.33 -9.62
C ILE A 104 -17.65 1.25 -8.83
N LEU A 105 -17.97 1.08 -7.54
CA LEU A 105 -17.34 0.05 -6.72
C LEU A 105 -17.74 -1.37 -7.15
N SER A 106 -18.99 -1.57 -7.57
CA SER A 106 -19.44 -2.85 -8.14
C SER A 106 -18.68 -3.18 -9.44
N ASP A 107 -18.53 -2.18 -10.32
CA ASP A 107 -17.76 -2.26 -11.58
C ASP A 107 -16.28 -2.64 -11.34
N LEU A 108 -15.67 -2.08 -10.28
CA LEU A 108 -14.32 -2.41 -9.86
C LEU A 108 -14.22 -3.85 -9.31
N ALA A 109 -15.20 -4.28 -8.52
CA ALA A 109 -15.24 -5.62 -7.93
C ALA A 109 -15.25 -6.72 -9.02
N GLU A 110 -15.90 -6.50 -10.16
CA GLU A 110 -15.91 -7.43 -11.30
C GLU A 110 -14.52 -7.76 -11.87
N VAL A 111 -13.52 -6.91 -11.59
CA VAL A 111 -12.15 -7.08 -12.06
C VAL A 111 -11.14 -7.12 -10.91
N GLU A 112 -11.60 -7.52 -9.71
CA GLU A 112 -10.73 -7.73 -8.53
C GLU A 112 -10.04 -6.41 -8.09
N MET A 113 -10.79 -5.30 -8.12
CA MET A 113 -10.33 -3.99 -7.66
C MET A 113 -11.26 -3.41 -6.60
N HIS A 114 -10.71 -2.54 -5.74
CA HIS A 114 -11.47 -1.93 -4.63
C HIS A 114 -10.95 -0.51 -4.31
N ALA A 115 -11.65 0.19 -3.42
CA ALA A 115 -11.23 1.47 -2.85
C ALA A 115 -11.03 1.44 -1.32
N ILE A 116 -11.09 0.25 -0.72
CA ILE A 116 -10.91 0.01 0.73
C ILE A 116 -9.59 0.63 1.21
N GLN A 117 -9.65 1.39 2.31
CA GLN A 117 -8.52 1.96 3.04
C GLN A 117 -7.56 2.85 2.20
N THR A 118 -8.02 3.40 1.07
CA THR A 118 -7.19 4.33 0.27
C THR A 118 -7.15 5.76 0.84
N SER A 119 -7.95 6.03 1.88
CA SER A 119 -8.09 7.31 2.56
C SER A 119 -8.12 7.14 4.10
N GLY A 120 -8.77 8.01 4.87
CA GLY A 120 -8.92 7.85 6.32
C GLY A 120 -7.63 7.84 7.16
N ASN A 121 -7.80 7.43 8.41
CA ASN A 121 -6.75 7.18 9.40
C ASN A 121 -6.48 5.66 9.50
N CYS A 122 -6.08 5.08 8.38
CA CYS A 122 -5.74 3.67 8.27
C CYS A 122 -4.39 3.51 7.56
N ILE A 123 -3.96 2.26 7.44
CA ILE A 123 -2.85 1.85 6.59
C ILE A 123 -3.25 2.09 5.13
N ARG A 124 -2.36 2.70 4.36
CA ARG A 124 -2.54 3.00 2.94
C ARG A 124 -1.92 1.89 2.10
N ASN A 125 -2.33 1.82 0.83
CA ASN A 125 -1.76 0.94 -0.20
C ASN A 125 -0.26 0.71 -0.02
N THR A 126 0.18 -0.53 0.15
CA THR A 126 1.61 -0.88 0.20
C THR A 126 2.22 -0.73 -1.18
N THR A 127 3.34 -0.02 -1.27
CA THR A 127 3.99 0.33 -2.55
C THR A 127 5.36 -0.34 -2.67
N THR A 128 5.82 -0.57 -3.89
CA THR A 128 7.14 -1.15 -4.17
C THR A 128 7.78 -0.55 -5.42
N ASP A 129 8.94 -1.08 -5.81
CA ASP A 129 9.67 -0.69 -7.02
C ASP A 129 8.81 -0.89 -8.28
N VAL A 130 8.92 0.04 -9.23
CA VAL A 130 8.31 -0.07 -10.55
C VAL A 130 8.88 -1.23 -11.36
N PHE A 131 10.11 -1.67 -11.06
CA PHE A 131 10.77 -2.80 -11.71
C PHE A 131 10.73 -4.09 -10.89
N ALA A 132 9.87 -4.18 -9.87
CA ALA A 132 9.74 -5.37 -9.03
C ALA A 132 9.46 -6.64 -9.86
N GLY A 133 10.27 -7.68 -9.65
CA GLY A 133 10.26 -8.96 -10.36
C GLY A 133 11.12 -9.02 -11.63
N VAL A 134 11.76 -7.91 -12.05
CA VAL A 134 12.56 -7.83 -13.28
C VAL A 134 13.82 -6.97 -13.15
N ALA A 135 14.09 -6.36 -11.99
CA ALA A 135 15.27 -5.53 -11.81
C ALA A 135 16.55 -6.38 -11.71
N ASP A 136 17.64 -5.97 -12.39
CA ASP A 136 18.92 -6.71 -12.39
C ASP A 136 19.61 -6.72 -11.02
N ASP A 137 19.33 -5.72 -10.17
CA ASP A 137 19.83 -5.60 -8.79
C ASP A 137 18.82 -6.12 -7.74
N GLU A 138 17.81 -6.89 -8.17
CA GLU A 138 16.79 -7.44 -7.27
C GLU A 138 17.35 -8.62 -6.46
N ILE A 139 17.31 -8.49 -5.13
CA ILE A 139 17.63 -9.54 -4.17
C ILE A 139 16.49 -10.57 -4.13
N GLU A 140 15.25 -10.08 -4.15
CA GLU A 140 14.03 -10.88 -4.13
C GLU A 140 12.83 -10.03 -4.59
N ASP A 141 11.87 -10.64 -5.30
CA ASP A 141 10.64 -9.97 -5.69
C ASP A 141 9.86 -9.47 -4.44
N PRO A 142 9.64 -8.15 -4.29
CA PRO A 142 8.95 -7.59 -3.13
C PRO A 142 7.42 -7.68 -3.22
N ARG A 143 6.83 -8.05 -4.37
CA ARG A 143 5.38 -8.06 -4.58
C ARG A 143 4.65 -9.09 -3.68
N PRO A 144 5.14 -10.33 -3.50
CA PRO A 144 4.56 -11.27 -2.55
C PRO A 144 4.49 -10.71 -1.12
N TRP A 145 5.55 -10.04 -0.66
CA TRP A 145 5.57 -9.40 0.67
C TRP A 145 4.60 -8.23 0.77
N CYS A 146 4.47 -7.45 -0.29
CA CYS A 146 3.48 -6.37 -0.35
C CYS A 146 2.04 -6.92 -0.29
N GLU A 147 1.78 -8.06 -0.92
CA GLU A 147 0.50 -8.77 -0.87
C GLU A 147 0.20 -9.33 0.52
N ILE A 148 1.18 -9.96 1.18
CA ILE A 148 1.07 -10.40 2.59
C ILE A 148 0.71 -9.21 3.51
N ILE A 149 1.42 -8.09 3.37
CA ILE A 149 1.14 -6.87 4.15
C ILE A 149 -0.26 -6.31 3.82
N ARG A 150 -0.69 -6.35 2.56
CA ARG A 150 -2.03 -5.92 2.13
C ARG A 150 -3.10 -6.75 2.82
N GLN A 151 -3.00 -8.08 2.77
CA GLN A 151 -3.99 -8.97 3.38
C GLN A 151 -4.06 -8.77 4.90
N TRP A 152 -2.90 -8.74 5.58
CA TRP A 152 -2.83 -8.47 7.02
C TRP A 152 -3.44 -7.11 7.43
N SER A 153 -3.22 -6.05 6.64
CA SER A 153 -3.67 -4.70 7.00
C SER A 153 -5.13 -4.41 6.64
N THR A 154 -5.74 -5.24 5.77
CA THR A 154 -7.09 -5.00 5.26
C THR A 154 -8.12 -5.23 6.35
N ILE A 155 -8.88 -4.18 6.70
CA ILE A 155 -9.98 -4.24 7.70
C ILE A 155 -9.50 -4.76 9.08
N HIS A 156 -8.22 -4.59 9.40
CA HIS A 156 -7.68 -5.01 10.70
C HIS A 156 -8.37 -4.26 11.86
N PRO A 157 -9.02 -4.94 12.82
CA PRO A 157 -9.82 -4.30 13.87
C PRO A 157 -9.01 -3.29 14.69
N GLU A 158 -7.77 -3.66 15.04
CA GLU A 158 -6.88 -2.81 15.81
C GLU A 158 -6.41 -1.54 15.06
N PHE A 159 -6.41 -1.56 13.73
CA PHE A 159 -5.81 -0.50 12.89
C PHE A 159 -6.85 0.30 12.09
N SER A 160 -8.12 0.13 12.41
CA SER A 160 -9.23 0.85 11.78
C SER A 160 -9.33 2.31 12.24
N PHE A 161 -8.65 2.69 13.34
CA PHE A 161 -8.68 4.05 13.90
C PHE A 161 -7.31 4.52 14.39
N LEU A 162 -6.32 4.52 13.50
CA LEU A 162 -4.97 5.00 13.83
C LEU A 162 -4.97 6.51 14.13
N PRO A 163 -3.92 7.05 14.79
CA PRO A 163 -3.81 8.49 15.02
C PRO A 163 -3.87 9.31 13.71
N ARG A 164 -3.32 8.77 12.61
CA ARG A 164 -3.37 9.38 11.29
C ARG A 164 -3.17 8.34 10.17
N LYS A 165 -2.98 8.78 8.93
CA LYS A 165 -2.59 7.91 7.80
C LYS A 165 -1.23 7.25 8.04
N PHE A 166 -1.10 5.99 7.65
CA PHE A 166 0.12 5.20 7.77
C PHE A 166 0.50 4.59 6.41
N LYS A 167 1.77 4.73 6.01
CA LYS A 167 2.27 4.33 4.70
C LYS A 167 3.40 3.33 4.85
N ILE A 168 3.29 2.22 4.12
CA ILE A 168 4.34 1.21 4.03
C ILE A 168 4.88 1.20 2.59
N ALA A 169 6.19 1.01 2.45
CA ALA A 169 6.83 0.68 1.17
C ALA A 169 7.87 -0.42 1.36
N VAL A 170 8.03 -1.26 0.34
CA VAL A 170 8.97 -2.38 0.30
C VAL A 170 9.88 -2.23 -0.91
N ILE A 171 11.18 -2.44 -0.75
CA ILE A 171 12.14 -2.55 -1.86
C ILE A 171 12.82 -3.90 -1.79
N GLY A 172 12.85 -4.59 -2.93
CA GLY A 172 13.54 -5.87 -3.11
C GLY A 172 14.92 -5.75 -3.73
N ALA A 173 15.35 -4.55 -4.09
CA ALA A 173 16.59 -4.27 -4.82
C ALA A 173 17.62 -3.49 -3.98
N GLU A 174 18.88 -3.51 -4.41
CA GLU A 174 19.95 -2.73 -3.79
C GLU A 174 19.69 -1.22 -3.90
N LYS A 175 19.27 -0.76 -5.08
CA LYS A 175 18.91 0.64 -5.31
C LYS A 175 17.49 0.93 -4.85
N ASP A 176 17.34 1.85 -3.90
CA ASP A 176 16.03 2.31 -3.44
C ASP A 176 15.32 3.20 -4.48
N ARG A 177 14.54 2.57 -5.36
CA ARG A 177 13.64 3.26 -6.31
C ARG A 177 12.26 3.53 -5.74
N ALA A 178 11.89 2.86 -4.64
CA ALA A 178 10.61 3.03 -3.95
C ALA A 178 10.61 4.22 -2.96
N ALA A 179 11.78 4.81 -2.71
CA ALA A 179 12.01 5.85 -1.70
C ALA A 179 11.45 5.43 -0.32
N ILE A 180 11.81 4.22 0.14
CA ILE A 180 11.22 3.59 1.32
C ILE A 180 11.37 4.45 2.57
N ARG A 181 12.48 5.20 2.69
CA ARG A 181 12.74 6.05 3.87
C ARG A 181 11.84 7.29 3.93
N THR A 182 11.01 7.53 2.92
CA THR A 182 10.01 8.61 2.93
C THR A 182 8.62 8.13 3.39
N HIS A 183 8.51 6.87 3.79
CA HIS A 183 7.29 6.23 4.25
C HIS A 183 7.22 6.19 5.78
N ASP A 184 6.02 5.95 6.33
CA ASP A 184 5.86 5.83 7.78
C ASP A 184 6.64 4.59 8.28
N VAL A 185 6.62 3.50 7.50
CA VAL A 185 7.57 2.37 7.55
C VAL A 185 8.14 2.08 6.17
N GLY A 186 9.45 1.92 6.08
CA GLY A 186 10.16 1.45 4.90
C GLY A 186 10.80 0.10 5.18
N LEU A 187 10.66 -0.84 4.25
CA LEU A 187 11.18 -2.20 4.35
C LEU A 187 12.15 -2.44 3.18
N GLN A 188 13.38 -2.82 3.48
CA GLN A 188 14.34 -3.28 2.48
C GLN A 188 14.57 -4.77 2.70
N ILE A 189 14.35 -5.57 1.66
CA ILE A 189 14.68 -6.99 1.70
C ILE A 189 16.19 -7.12 1.77
N VAL A 190 16.65 -7.93 2.71
CA VAL A 190 18.04 -8.33 2.91
C VAL A 190 18.10 -9.83 3.17
N LYS A 191 19.29 -10.43 3.10
CA LYS A 191 19.47 -11.82 3.54
C LYS A 191 19.82 -11.86 5.03
N GLY A 192 19.12 -12.71 5.77
CA GLY A 192 19.40 -12.97 7.19
C GLY A 192 20.68 -13.78 7.38
N GLU A 193 21.04 -14.04 8.65
CA GLU A 193 22.22 -14.82 9.00
C GLU A 193 22.16 -16.28 8.48
N ASP A 194 20.95 -16.82 8.34
CA ASP A 194 20.65 -18.15 7.78
C ASP A 194 20.55 -18.15 6.25
N GLY A 195 20.77 -17.01 5.59
CA GLY A 195 20.56 -16.83 4.15
C GLY A 195 19.09 -16.69 3.73
N GLY A 196 18.16 -16.77 4.68
CA GLY A 196 16.73 -16.58 4.45
C GLY A 196 16.35 -15.11 4.22
N THR A 197 15.09 -14.88 3.84
CA THR A 197 14.56 -13.53 3.65
C THR A 197 14.42 -12.81 4.99
N ALA A 198 15.00 -11.62 5.08
CA ALA A 198 14.86 -10.73 6.23
C ALA A 198 14.62 -9.28 5.76
N PHE A 199 14.26 -8.43 6.70
CA PHE A 199 13.92 -7.04 6.43
C PHE A 199 14.75 -6.09 7.28
N ARG A 200 15.47 -5.20 6.61
CA ARG A 200 15.96 -3.97 7.23
C ARG A 200 14.79 -2.99 7.31
N VAL A 201 14.49 -2.51 8.51
CA VAL A 201 13.28 -1.74 8.81
C VAL A 201 13.64 -0.30 9.14
N PHE A 202 12.96 0.62 8.49
CA PHE A 202 13.02 2.06 8.73
C PHE A 202 11.67 2.59 9.20
N VAL A 203 11.66 3.57 10.09
CA VAL A 203 10.44 4.17 10.63
C VAL A 203 10.51 5.69 10.67
N GLY A 204 9.35 6.34 10.64
CA GLY A 204 9.25 7.78 10.92
C GLY A 204 9.56 8.68 9.72
N GLY A 205 9.44 8.19 8.50
CA GLY A 205 9.58 8.99 7.29
C GLY A 205 8.31 9.78 6.91
N GLY A 206 8.47 10.79 6.05
CA GLY A 206 7.34 11.43 5.39
C GLY A 206 7.60 12.82 4.82
N GLN A 207 7.21 13.05 3.57
CA GLN A 207 7.42 14.29 2.79
C GLN A 207 6.40 15.42 3.02
N GLY A 208 5.54 15.34 4.05
CA GLY A 208 4.62 16.45 4.36
C GLY A 208 5.36 17.74 4.78
N ARG A 209 4.63 18.78 5.20
CA ARG A 209 5.15 20.12 5.57
C ARG A 209 6.52 20.14 6.29
N LEU A 210 6.73 19.23 7.23
CA LEU A 210 8.02 19.01 7.89
C LEU A 210 8.62 17.69 7.41
N PRO A 211 9.48 17.66 6.37
CA PRO A 211 9.96 16.41 5.78
C PRO A 211 10.95 15.70 6.71
N HIS A 212 10.70 14.43 7.01
CA HIS A 212 11.63 13.58 7.78
C HIS A 212 12.03 12.37 6.92
N ILE A 213 13.31 11.97 7.04
CA ILE A 213 13.82 10.72 6.49
C ILE A 213 13.74 9.66 7.58
N GLY A 214 13.19 8.50 7.23
CA GLY A 214 13.04 7.37 8.12
C GLY A 214 14.38 6.90 8.67
N GLN A 215 14.38 6.56 9.94
CA GLN A 215 15.53 6.09 10.69
C GLN A 215 15.45 4.57 10.83
N GLU A 216 16.60 3.91 10.78
CA GLU A 216 16.66 2.46 10.96
C GLU A 216 16.27 2.09 12.38
N ILE A 217 15.35 1.15 12.50
CA ILE A 217 14.88 0.61 13.78
C ILE A 217 15.36 -0.84 13.99
N ALA A 218 15.51 -1.62 12.91
CA ALA A 218 16.05 -2.97 12.94
C ALA A 218 16.83 -3.29 11.66
N ALA A 219 17.96 -3.98 11.80
CA ALA A 219 18.84 -4.32 10.67
C ALA A 219 18.35 -5.56 9.89
N ALA A 220 17.77 -6.55 10.58
CA ALA A 220 17.31 -7.80 9.99
C ALA A 220 16.18 -8.42 10.82
N VAL A 221 14.92 -8.18 10.41
CA VAL A 221 13.75 -8.89 10.94
C VAL A 221 13.46 -10.08 10.05
N PRO A 222 13.47 -11.34 10.55
CA PRO A 222 13.15 -12.50 9.75
C PRO A 222 11.77 -12.41 9.13
N ALA A 223 11.62 -12.89 7.90
CA ALA A 223 10.36 -12.90 7.16
C ALA A 223 9.17 -13.46 7.95
N ALA A 224 9.39 -14.57 8.65
CA ALA A 224 8.37 -15.20 9.50
C ALA A 224 7.80 -14.27 10.59
N HIS A 225 8.56 -13.23 10.99
CA HIS A 225 8.18 -12.29 12.04
C HIS A 225 7.81 -10.90 11.52
N LEU A 226 7.74 -10.71 10.19
CA LEU A 226 7.46 -9.42 9.58
C LEU A 226 6.15 -8.80 10.10
N LEU A 227 5.06 -9.56 10.11
CA LEU A 227 3.75 -9.06 10.55
C LEU A 227 3.73 -8.74 12.04
N ALA A 228 4.37 -9.58 12.88
CA ALA A 228 4.52 -9.31 14.30
C ALA A 228 5.30 -7.99 14.56
N TYR A 229 6.36 -7.74 13.79
CA TYR A 229 7.16 -6.52 13.93
C TYR A 229 6.41 -5.27 13.44
N LEU A 230 5.69 -5.36 12.32
CA LEU A 230 4.83 -4.27 11.84
C LEU A 230 3.69 -3.96 12.84
N THR A 231 3.09 -4.99 13.43
CA THR A 231 2.09 -4.88 14.50
C THR A 231 2.68 -4.16 15.71
N ALA A 232 3.90 -4.50 16.11
CA ALA A 232 4.60 -3.84 17.22
C ALA A 232 4.82 -2.34 16.98
N ILE A 233 5.26 -1.96 15.77
CA ILE A 233 5.41 -0.55 15.36
C ILE A 233 4.08 0.19 15.44
N LEU A 234 3.01 -0.41 14.90
CA LEU A 234 1.69 0.20 14.94
C LEU A 234 1.14 0.34 16.36
N ARG A 235 1.33 -0.67 17.22
CA ARG A 235 0.93 -0.63 18.64
C ARG A 235 1.63 0.50 19.40
N ALA A 236 2.95 0.57 19.27
CA ALA A 236 3.74 1.63 19.89
C ALA A 236 3.25 3.01 19.44
N TRP A 237 3.03 3.21 18.14
CA TRP A 237 2.51 4.47 17.63
C TRP A 237 1.05 4.73 18.03
N ASN A 238 0.20 3.71 18.09
CA ASN A 238 -1.20 3.87 18.45
C ASN A 238 -1.38 4.29 19.91
N LEU A 239 -0.53 3.78 20.81
CA LEU A 239 -0.51 4.12 22.23
C LEU A 239 0.09 5.50 22.50
N LEU A 240 1.22 5.83 21.87
CA LEU A 240 1.99 7.05 22.17
C LEU A 240 1.63 8.22 21.24
N GLY A 241 0.94 7.95 20.13
CA GLY A 241 0.61 8.92 19.10
C GLY A 241 -0.44 9.94 19.55
N ARG A 242 -0.17 11.21 19.25
CA ARG A 242 -1.12 12.31 19.50
C ARG A 242 -2.39 12.18 18.68
N ARG A 243 -3.54 12.48 19.29
CA ARG A 243 -4.86 12.59 18.63
C ARG A 243 -5.51 13.97 18.77
N ASP A 244 -4.95 14.82 19.62
CA ASP A 244 -5.44 16.18 19.90
C ASP A 244 -5.14 17.18 18.76
N ASN A 245 -4.06 16.96 18.01
CA ASN A 245 -3.67 17.82 16.89
C ASN A 245 -3.30 17.00 15.64
N ILE A 246 -4.16 17.07 14.62
CA ILE A 246 -4.01 16.32 13.36
C ILE A 246 -2.71 16.61 12.61
N HIS A 247 -2.11 17.79 12.82
CA HIS A 247 -0.83 18.19 12.19
C HIS A 247 0.39 17.62 12.92
N LYS A 248 0.21 17.14 14.16
CA LYS A 248 1.23 16.49 14.99
C LYS A 248 1.00 14.98 15.20
N ALA A 249 -0.07 14.43 14.61
CA ALA A 249 -0.50 13.04 14.81
C ALA A 249 0.25 11.97 13.97
N ARG A 250 1.20 12.35 13.09
CA ARG A 250 1.94 11.38 12.25
C ARG A 250 3.09 10.75 13.02
N ILE A 251 3.39 9.47 12.76
CA ILE A 251 4.49 8.74 13.42
C ILE A 251 5.85 9.44 13.29
N LYS A 252 6.12 10.10 12.15
CA LYS A 252 7.35 10.89 11.99
C LYS A 252 7.54 11.99 13.03
N ILE A 253 6.44 12.54 13.55
CA ILE A 253 6.47 13.57 14.59
C ILE A 253 6.73 12.90 15.94
N LEU A 254 6.07 11.76 16.22
CA LEU A 254 6.32 10.97 17.42
C LEU A 254 7.79 10.54 17.51
N VAL A 255 8.32 9.90 16.46
CA VAL A 255 9.71 9.42 16.42
C VAL A 255 10.69 10.58 16.59
N ALA A 256 10.44 11.72 15.96
CA ALA A 256 11.29 12.91 16.12
C ALA A 256 11.23 13.52 17.53
N SER A 257 10.08 13.45 18.20
CA SER A 257 9.96 13.97 19.58
C SER A 257 10.47 13.01 20.65
N LEU A 258 10.30 11.71 20.44
CA LEU A 258 10.64 10.66 21.41
C LEU A 258 12.13 10.26 21.30
N GLY A 259 12.69 10.34 20.10
CA GLY A 259 13.99 9.74 19.77
C GLY A 259 13.81 8.32 19.22
N ILE A 260 14.70 7.92 18.30
CA ILE A 260 14.61 6.61 17.64
C ILE A 260 14.87 5.46 18.63
N ASP A 261 15.77 5.64 19.60
CA ASP A 261 16.14 4.59 20.55
C ASP A 261 14.99 4.27 21.51
N VAL A 262 14.37 5.30 22.09
CA VAL A 262 13.19 5.12 22.96
C VAL A 262 12.01 4.55 22.18
N PHE A 263 11.81 4.97 20.93
CA PHE A 263 10.79 4.35 20.09
C PHE A 263 11.10 2.88 19.79
N ARG A 264 12.38 2.53 19.56
CA ARG A 264 12.83 1.14 19.36
C ARG A 264 12.54 0.29 20.58
N GLU A 265 12.87 0.77 21.79
CA GLU A 265 12.58 0.04 23.04
C GLU A 265 11.09 -0.28 23.20
N GLU A 266 10.20 0.66 22.87
CA GLU A 266 8.75 0.42 22.91
C GLU A 266 8.28 -0.59 21.86
N VAL A 267 8.86 -0.55 20.65
CA VAL A 267 8.58 -1.56 19.62
C VAL A 267 9.07 -2.93 20.06
N ASP A 268 10.29 -3.03 20.58
CA ASP A 268 10.88 -4.30 21.03
C ASP A 268 10.09 -4.90 22.21
N ARG A 269 9.58 -4.06 23.12
CA ARG A 269 8.68 -4.49 24.20
C ARG A 269 7.41 -5.14 23.67
N HIS A 270 6.77 -4.56 22.66
CA HIS A 270 5.60 -5.17 22.01
C HIS A 270 5.96 -6.42 21.22
N TYR A 271 7.07 -6.38 20.48
CA TYR A 271 7.54 -7.47 19.64
C TYR A 271 7.90 -8.72 20.45
N ALA A 272 8.48 -8.56 21.64
CA ALA A 272 8.86 -9.65 22.53
C ALA A 272 7.69 -10.60 22.85
N THR A 273 6.47 -10.08 22.95
CA THR A 273 5.25 -10.88 23.12
C THR A 273 4.70 -11.35 21.78
N LEU A 274 4.52 -10.43 20.83
CA LEU A 274 3.86 -10.70 19.55
C LEU A 274 4.53 -11.76 18.69
N ARG A 275 5.85 -11.90 18.77
CA ARG A 275 6.60 -12.91 18.01
C ARG A 275 6.26 -14.36 18.39
N HIS A 276 5.60 -14.55 19.54
CA HIS A 276 5.14 -15.85 20.04
C HIS A 276 3.62 -16.06 19.86
N GLU A 277 2.91 -15.04 19.39
CA GLU A 277 1.48 -15.11 19.07
C GLU A 277 1.27 -15.64 17.63
N ASP A 278 0.01 -15.81 17.24
CA ASP A 278 -0.42 -16.29 15.91
C ASP A 278 -0.28 -15.21 14.81
N LEU A 279 0.86 -14.51 14.81
CA LEU A 279 1.26 -13.50 13.81
C LEU A 279 2.51 -13.93 13.03
N ARG A 280 2.94 -15.19 13.20
CA ARG A 280 4.00 -15.77 12.38
C ARG A 280 3.45 -15.98 10.98
N VAL A 281 4.18 -15.53 9.96
CA VAL A 281 3.81 -15.81 8.57
C VAL A 281 4.17 -17.26 8.24
N PRO A 282 3.19 -18.14 7.94
CA PRO A 282 3.46 -19.54 7.59
C PRO A 282 4.21 -19.64 6.25
N GLU A 283 5.16 -20.56 6.14
CA GLU A 283 5.99 -20.73 4.94
C GLU A 283 5.18 -21.20 3.72
N ASP A 284 4.18 -22.04 3.94
CA ASP A 284 3.23 -22.51 2.94
C ASP A 284 2.37 -21.35 2.39
N GLU A 285 1.99 -20.42 3.26
CA GLU A 285 1.26 -19.22 2.86
C GLU A 285 2.13 -18.26 2.02
N VAL A 286 3.40 -18.08 2.41
CA VAL A 286 4.37 -17.34 1.59
C VAL A 286 4.51 -17.99 0.21
N ALA A 287 4.70 -19.31 0.16
CA ALA A 287 4.83 -20.05 -1.10
C ALA A 287 3.56 -19.95 -1.97
N ARG A 288 2.37 -20.03 -1.36
CA ARG A 288 1.09 -19.87 -2.04
C ARG A 288 1.00 -18.50 -2.71
N ILE A 289 1.32 -17.42 -1.99
CA ILE A 289 1.27 -16.06 -2.54
C ILE A 289 2.35 -15.87 -3.61
N GLN A 290 3.57 -16.35 -3.40
CA GLN A 290 4.67 -16.29 -4.36
C GLN A 290 4.31 -16.95 -5.70
N ALA A 291 3.60 -18.07 -5.69
CA ALA A 291 3.17 -18.76 -6.91
C ALA A 291 2.32 -17.87 -7.84
N TYR A 292 1.55 -16.91 -7.29
CA TYR A 292 0.81 -15.95 -8.11
C TYR A 292 1.69 -14.93 -8.83
N PHE A 293 2.93 -14.73 -8.41
CA PHE A 293 3.87 -13.78 -8.99
C PHE A 293 4.97 -14.45 -9.82
N ALA A 294 4.83 -15.75 -10.09
CA ALA A 294 5.75 -16.49 -10.94
C ALA A 294 6.01 -15.76 -12.27
N ALA A 295 7.29 -15.64 -12.60
CA ALA A 295 7.73 -15.04 -13.85
C ALA A 295 7.18 -15.82 -15.06
N PRO A 296 6.88 -15.15 -16.18
CA PRO A 296 6.68 -15.86 -17.43
C PRO A 296 7.98 -16.60 -17.81
N PRO A 297 7.90 -17.63 -18.66
CA PRO A 297 9.10 -18.30 -19.17
C PRO A 297 9.88 -17.32 -20.06
N PHE A 298 10.84 -16.62 -19.47
CA PHE A 298 11.74 -15.73 -20.20
C PHE A 298 12.69 -16.56 -21.06
N ALA A 299 13.09 -16.01 -22.21
CA ALA A 299 14.19 -16.56 -22.98
C ALA A 299 15.51 -16.23 -22.28
N ASP A 300 16.44 -17.19 -22.24
CA ASP A 300 17.80 -16.95 -21.78
C ASP A 300 18.55 -16.12 -22.83
N LEU A 301 18.57 -14.80 -22.61
CA LEU A 301 19.25 -13.84 -23.47
C LEU A 301 20.53 -13.33 -22.79
N PRO A 302 21.57 -12.95 -23.56
CA PRO A 302 22.74 -12.28 -23.01
C PRO A 302 22.34 -10.99 -22.28
N LYS A 303 23.09 -10.61 -21.23
CA LYS A 303 22.90 -9.34 -20.51
C LYS A 303 23.08 -8.10 -21.40
N VAL A 304 23.71 -8.25 -22.56
CA VAL A 304 23.98 -7.17 -23.53
C VAL A 304 23.11 -7.34 -24.77
N SER A 305 22.66 -6.23 -25.33
CA SER A 305 21.81 -6.20 -26.52
C SER A 305 22.39 -5.25 -27.55
N ALA A 306 23.10 -5.78 -28.55
CA ALA A 306 23.66 -4.96 -29.62
C ALA A 306 22.63 -4.08 -30.36
N PRO A 307 21.36 -4.51 -30.58
CA PRO A 307 20.31 -3.62 -31.07
C PRO A 307 20.01 -2.45 -30.12
N TYR A 308 19.93 -2.71 -28.82
CA TYR A 308 19.70 -1.68 -27.80
C TYR A 308 20.87 -0.69 -27.73
N ASP A 309 22.12 -1.19 -27.68
CA ASP A 309 23.32 -0.35 -27.62
C ASP A 309 23.44 0.54 -28.88
N ARG A 310 23.10 -0.01 -30.06
CA ARG A 310 23.04 0.80 -31.29
C ARG A 310 21.96 1.87 -31.24
N ALA A 311 20.77 1.56 -30.70
CA ALA A 311 19.69 2.53 -30.56
C ALA A 311 20.07 3.66 -29.58
N LEU A 312 20.68 3.31 -28.45
CA LEU A 312 21.25 4.25 -27.47
C LEU A 312 22.24 5.23 -28.11
N LEU A 313 23.12 4.75 -28.98
CA LEU A 313 24.12 5.59 -29.64
C LEU A 313 23.55 6.42 -30.81
N ALA A 314 22.54 5.89 -31.50
CA ALA A 314 21.99 6.51 -32.71
C ALA A 314 20.90 7.55 -32.43
N ASP A 315 20.18 7.43 -31.32
CA ASP A 315 19.02 8.26 -31.00
C ASP A 315 19.15 8.91 -29.60
N PRO A 316 19.48 10.21 -29.52
CA PRO A 316 19.57 10.94 -28.26
C PRO A 316 18.27 11.00 -27.47
N ASP A 317 17.10 11.00 -28.13
CA ASP A 317 15.81 11.01 -27.45
C ASP A 317 15.53 9.64 -26.82
N PHE A 318 15.86 8.54 -27.50
CA PHE A 318 15.83 7.21 -26.91
C PHE A 318 16.77 7.11 -25.71
N ALA A 319 18.01 7.57 -25.85
CA ALA A 319 19.02 7.52 -24.80
C ALA A 319 18.65 8.29 -23.53
N ARG A 320 17.76 9.29 -23.63
CA ARG A 320 17.29 10.07 -22.49
C ARG A 320 16.40 9.27 -21.53
N PHE A 321 15.70 8.25 -22.04
CA PHE A 321 14.70 7.48 -21.29
C PHE A 321 15.08 6.00 -21.10
N ALA A 322 16.21 5.58 -21.69
CA ALA A 322 16.80 4.26 -21.54
C ALA A 322 17.53 4.09 -20.20
#